data_AF-A0A8T3PA29-F1
#
_entry.id   AF-A0A8T3PA29-F1
#
_cell.length_a   1.000
_cell.length_b   1.000
_cell.length_c   1.000
_cell.angle_alpha   90.00
_cell.angle_beta   90.00
_cell.angle_gamma   90.00
#
_symmetry.space_group_name_H-M   'P 1'
#
loop_
_entity.id
_entity.type
_entity.pdbx_description
1 polymer ?
#
loop_
_entity_poly.entity_id
_entity_poly.type
_entity_poly.pdbx_seq_one_letter_code
_entity_poly.pdbx_strand_id
1 'polypeptide(L)'
;MAVAAAGGQPLVSVFSDATLRGWYREVPERFDAQLDEWRWQMHQKADVVIFLPQFDPASFGEIAPERLSAYGTANRGADALLHERGVRIVSIGSIHPSEWTARMFGIE
;
A
#
# COMPACT_ATOMS: atom_id res chain seq x y z
N MET A 1 -11.53 -12.70 -10.68
CA MET A 1 -11.72 -14.15 -10.93
C MET A 1 -10.44 -14.89 -11.38
N ALA A 2 -9.35 -14.23 -11.79
CA ALA A 2 -8.14 -14.91 -12.25
C ALA A 2 -7.34 -15.65 -11.15
N VAL A 3 -7.20 -15.07 -9.95
CA VAL A 3 -6.46 -15.70 -8.83
C VAL A 3 -7.11 -17.01 -8.38
N ALA A 4 -8.43 -16.99 -8.17
CA ALA A 4 -9.19 -18.18 -7.80
C ALA A 4 -9.15 -19.25 -8.91
N ALA A 5 -9.20 -18.86 -10.19
CA ALA A 5 -9.07 -19.79 -11.31
C ALA A 5 -7.69 -20.46 -11.39
N ALA A 6 -6.64 -19.82 -10.87
CA ALA A 6 -5.30 -20.40 -10.73
C ALA A 6 -5.13 -21.25 -9.45
N GLY A 7 -6.21 -21.48 -8.69
CA GLY A 7 -6.19 -22.27 -7.44
C GLY A 7 -5.73 -21.48 -6.20
N GLY A 8 -5.55 -20.16 -6.31
CA GLY A 8 -5.19 -19.31 -5.18
C GLY A 8 -6.41 -18.83 -4.38
N GLN A 9 -6.23 -18.58 -3.09
CA GLN A 9 -7.22 -17.91 -2.25
C GLN A 9 -6.95 -16.39 -2.26
N PRO A 10 -7.74 -15.56 -2.95
CA PRO A 10 -7.48 -14.13 -3.01
C PRO A 10 -7.79 -13.48 -1.66
N LEU A 11 -6.81 -12.76 -1.12
CA LEU A 11 -7.04 -11.74 -0.12
C LEU A 11 -6.85 -10.39 -0.81
N VAL A 12 -7.86 -9.52 -0.72
CA VAL A 12 -7.82 -8.19 -1.33
C VAL A 12 -7.66 -7.16 -0.23
N SER A 13 -6.53 -6.44 -0.27
CA SER A 13 -6.36 -5.20 0.48
C SER A 13 -6.63 -4.04 -0.47
N VAL A 14 -7.50 -3.12 -0.06
CA VAL A 14 -7.83 -1.92 -0.84
C VAL A 14 -7.21 -0.73 -0.14
N PHE A 15 -6.42 0.02 -0.90
CA PHE A 15 -5.87 1.29 -0.47
C PHE A 15 -6.17 2.35 -1.54
N SER A 16 -6.62 3.51 -1.10
CA SER A 16 -6.92 4.66 -1.95
C SER A 16 -6.37 5.94 -1.33
N ASP A 17 -6.17 6.96 -2.17
CA ASP A 17 -5.77 8.30 -1.72
C ASP A 17 -6.78 8.91 -0.73
N ALA A 18 -8.07 8.61 -0.90
CA ALA A 18 -9.11 9.06 0.03
C ALA A 18 -8.98 8.38 1.40
N THR A 19 -8.79 7.06 1.43
CA THR A 19 -8.58 6.31 2.68
C THR A 19 -7.27 6.70 3.37
N LEU A 20 -6.22 7.00 2.59
CA LEU A 20 -4.95 7.52 3.11
C LEU A 20 -5.15 8.86 3.82
N ARG A 21 -5.79 9.83 3.14
CA ARG A 21 -6.07 11.14 3.76
C ARG A 21 -6.96 11.02 4.98
N GLY A 22 -7.98 10.16 4.92
CA GLY A 22 -8.85 9.87 6.06
C GLY A 22 -8.07 9.34 7.26
N TRP A 23 -7.18 8.37 7.03
CA TRP A 23 -6.31 7.82 8.07
C TRP A 23 -5.52 8.92 8.80
N TYR A 24 -4.78 9.75 8.07
CA TYR A 24 -3.96 10.79 8.71
C TYR A 24 -4.79 11.93 9.32
N ARG A 25 -6.04 12.15 8.90
CA ARG A 25 -6.92 13.16 9.52
C ARG A 25 -7.60 12.66 10.79
N GLU A 26 -8.00 11.39 10.81
CA GLU A 26 -8.88 10.84 11.85
C GLU A 26 -8.12 10.00 12.89
N VAL A 27 -7.00 9.40 12.51
CA VAL A 27 -6.21 8.54 13.40
C VAL A 27 -5.18 9.37 14.16
N PRO A 28 -5.17 9.32 15.52
CA PRO A 28 -4.19 10.02 16.33
C PRO A 28 -2.74 9.59 16.05
N GLU A 29 -1.82 10.56 16.09
CA GLU A 29 -0.39 10.36 15.76
C GLU A 29 0.30 9.26 16.56
N ARG A 30 -0.14 8.99 17.80
CA ARG A 30 0.40 7.91 18.65
C ARG A 30 0.29 6.50 18.04
N PHE A 31 -0.56 6.33 17.03
CA PHE A 31 -0.72 5.07 16.31
C PHE A 31 0.20 4.95 15.11
N ASP A 32 0.81 6.05 14.62
CA ASP A 32 1.73 5.99 13.48
C ASP A 32 3.02 5.24 13.84
N ALA A 33 3.46 5.33 15.10
CA ALA A 33 4.66 4.63 15.58
C ALA A 33 4.42 3.15 15.94
N GLN A 34 3.26 2.58 15.61
CA GLN A 34 2.92 1.20 15.92
C GLN A 34 3.04 0.33 14.67
N LEU A 35 3.45 -0.92 14.87
CA LEU A 35 3.42 -1.92 13.81
C LEU A 35 1.95 -2.18 13.43
N ASP A 36 1.65 -2.15 12.14
CA ASP A 36 0.39 -2.64 11.62
C ASP A 36 0.37 -4.17 11.75
N GLU A 37 -0.20 -4.67 12.85
CA GLU A 37 -0.28 -6.10 13.14
C GLU A 37 -1.06 -6.86 12.07
N TRP A 38 -2.09 -6.25 11.48
CA TRP A 38 -2.84 -6.88 10.40
C TRP A 38 -1.96 -7.09 9.18
N ARG A 39 -1.25 -6.04 8.74
CA ARG A 39 -0.29 -6.13 7.64
C ARG A 39 0.77 -7.19 7.92
N TRP A 40 1.35 -7.19 9.11
CA TRP A 40 2.35 -8.17 9.55
C TRP A 40 1.82 -9.61 9.44
N GLN A 41 0.64 -9.89 9.99
CA GLN A 41 0.03 -11.22 9.93
C GLN A 41 -0.27 -11.67 8.50
N MET A 42 -0.68 -10.75 7.62
CA MET A 42 -0.90 -11.07 6.22
C MET A 42 0.41 -11.36 5.49
N HIS A 43 1.46 -10.57 5.77
CA HIS A 43 2.79 -10.78 5.18
C HIS A 43 3.45 -12.08 5.66
N GLN A 44 3.06 -12.63 6.81
CA GLN A 44 3.46 -13.97 7.26
C GLN A 44 2.78 -15.12 6.53
N LYS A 45 1.62 -14.86 5.89
CA LYS A 45 0.79 -15.91 5.26
C LYS A 45 0.80 -15.83 3.73
N ALA A 46 1.21 -14.69 3.17
CA ALA A 46 1.26 -14.51 1.72
C ALA A 46 2.32 -15.40 1.07
N ASP A 47 1.96 -16.05 -0.04
CA ASP A 47 2.90 -16.75 -0.94
C ASP A 47 3.29 -15.88 -2.14
N VAL A 48 2.36 -15.01 -2.56
CA VAL A 48 2.51 -14.05 -3.67
C VAL A 48 1.81 -12.75 -3.28
N VAL A 49 2.45 -11.61 -3.58
CA VAL A 49 1.86 -10.29 -3.47
C VAL A 49 1.73 -9.69 -4.87
N ILE A 50 0.51 -9.36 -5.26
CA ILE A 50 0.24 -8.64 -6.51
C ILE A 50 -0.06 -7.19 -6.12
N PHE A 51 0.81 -6.27 -6.55
CA PHE A 51 0.69 -4.85 -6.30
C PHE A 51 0.19 -4.14 -7.56
N LEU A 52 -0.85 -3.33 -7.38
CA LEU A 52 -1.43 -2.47 -8.41
C LEU A 52 -1.20 -1.02 -7.98
N PRO A 53 -0.07 -0.40 -8.36
CA PRO A 53 0.21 0.98 -7.98
C PRO A 53 -0.80 1.91 -8.65
N GLN A 54 -1.68 2.49 -7.83
CA GLN A 54 -2.45 3.68 -8.19
C GLN A 54 -2.31 4.65 -7.03
N PHE A 55 -1.49 5.68 -7.23
CA PHE A 55 -1.15 6.64 -6.20
C PHE A 55 -0.93 8.01 -6.82
N ASP A 56 -1.57 9.03 -6.25
CA ASP A 56 -1.28 10.44 -6.55
C ASP A 56 -0.33 11.03 -5.50
N PRO A 57 0.92 11.40 -5.87
CA PRO A 57 1.87 12.11 -5.00
C PRO A 57 1.29 13.27 -4.21
N ALA A 58 0.34 14.01 -4.78
CA ALA A 58 -0.30 15.15 -4.12
C ALA A 58 -1.11 14.71 -2.88
N SER A 59 -1.48 13.45 -2.77
CA SER A 59 -2.26 12.92 -1.63
C SER A 59 -1.51 12.96 -0.30
N PHE A 60 -0.16 13.06 -0.32
CA PHE A 60 0.63 13.28 0.90
C PHE A 60 0.89 14.76 1.22
N GLY A 61 0.51 15.70 0.36
CA GLY A 61 0.93 17.10 0.47
C GLY A 61 0.50 17.82 1.76
N GLU A 62 -0.56 17.34 2.41
CA GLU A 62 -1.07 17.89 3.69
C GLU A 62 -0.62 17.09 4.92
N ILE A 63 0.12 15.99 4.74
CA ILE A 63 0.52 15.10 5.83
C ILE A 63 1.89 15.54 6.36
N ALA A 64 1.99 15.73 7.68
CA ALA A 64 3.25 16.09 8.34
C ALA A 64 4.34 15.02 8.06
N PRO A 65 5.54 15.41 7.60
CA PRO A 65 6.62 14.46 7.27
C PRO A 65 7.00 13.52 8.41
N GLU A 66 6.92 14.01 9.65
CA GLU A 66 7.25 13.24 10.87
C GLU A 66 6.32 12.05 11.03
N ARG A 67 5.04 12.22 10.69
CA ARG A 67 4.04 11.14 10.74
C ARG A 67 4.31 10.06 9.70
N LEU A 68 4.65 10.47 8.46
CA LEU A 68 5.05 9.54 7.40
C LEU A 68 6.31 8.75 7.80
N SER A 69 7.27 9.43 8.41
CA SER A 69 8.51 8.81 8.89
C SER A 69 8.27 7.82 10.03
N ALA A 70 7.42 8.18 11.00
CA ALA A 70 7.04 7.31 12.11
C ALA A 70 6.38 6.02 11.60
N TYR A 71 5.37 6.15 10.74
CA TYR A 71 4.68 5.01 10.13
C TYR A 71 5.62 4.12 9.31
N GLY A 72 6.43 4.72 8.44
CA GLY A 72 7.39 3.98 7.62
C GLY A 72 8.45 3.25 8.45
N THR A 73 8.89 3.84 9.57
CA THR A 73 9.86 3.21 10.46
C THR A 73 9.25 2.04 11.22
N ALA A 74 8.05 2.22 11.78
CA ALA A 74 7.35 1.18 12.53
C ALA A 74 7.02 -0.05 11.67
N ASN A 75 6.76 0.16 10.37
CA ASN A 75 6.34 -0.91 9.45
C ASN A 75 7.46 -1.47 8.55
N ARG A 76 8.69 -0.95 8.64
CA ARG A 76 9.82 -1.41 7.82
C ARG A 76 10.07 -2.92 7.93
N GLY A 77 9.90 -3.48 9.12
CA GLY A 77 10.04 -4.92 9.35
C GLY A 77 8.99 -5.75 8.61
N ALA A 78 7.77 -5.25 8.47
CA ALA A 78 6.72 -5.94 7.72
C ALA A 78 7.10 -6.08 6.24
N ASP A 79 7.68 -5.05 5.65
CA ASP A 79 8.14 -5.10 4.25
C ASP A 79 9.35 -6.02 4.07
N ALA A 80 10.30 -5.98 5.00
CA ALA A 80 11.45 -6.87 5.00
C ALA A 80 11.02 -8.36 5.07
N LEU A 81 9.96 -8.67 5.81
CA LEU A 81 9.44 -10.02 5.96
C LEU A 81 9.08 -10.69 4.62
N LEU A 82 8.52 -9.94 3.67
CA LEU A 82 8.18 -10.50 2.35
C LEU A 82 9.45 -10.96 1.61
N HIS A 83 10.51 -10.15 1.68
CA HIS A 83 11.79 -10.48 1.06
C HIS A 83 12.46 -11.67 1.77
N GLU A 84 12.48 -11.67 3.10
CA GLU A 84 13.05 -12.76 3.91
C GLU A 84 12.36 -14.10 3.66
N ARG A 85 11.03 -14.09 3.47
CA ARG A 85 10.24 -15.29 3.17
C ARG A 85 10.31 -15.72 1.70
N GLY A 86 11.03 -14.98 0.85
CA GLY A 86 11.10 -15.26 -0.58
C GLY A 86 9.75 -15.12 -1.29
N VAL A 87 8.84 -14.29 -0.76
CA VAL A 87 7.52 -14.05 -1.36
C VAL A 87 7.69 -13.38 -2.72
N ARG A 88 7.01 -13.89 -3.75
CA ARG A 88 7.04 -13.28 -5.08
C ARG A 88 6.18 -12.02 -5.08
N ILE A 89 6.81 -10.88 -5.33
CA ILE A 89 6.13 -9.59 -5.47
C ILE A 89 6.03 -9.26 -6.97
N VAL A 90 4.79 -9.12 -7.46
CA VAL A 90 4.50 -8.77 -8.85
C VAL A 90 3.84 -7.40 -8.86
N SER A 91 4.51 -6.40 -9.44
CA SER A 91 3.91 -5.10 -9.69
C SER A 91 3.30 -5.10 -11.09
N ILE A 92 1.98 -4.99 -11.16
CA ILE A 92 1.28 -4.79 -12.43
C ILE A 92 1.03 -3.30 -12.50
N GLY A 93 1.83 -2.58 -13.30
CA GLY A 93 1.69 -1.14 -13.49
C GLY A 93 0.25 -0.75 -13.82
N SER A 94 -0.12 0.49 -13.49
CA SER A 94 -1.51 0.92 -13.66
C SER A 94 -1.97 0.76 -15.11
N ILE A 95 -3.03 -0.03 -15.31
CA ILE A 95 -3.68 -0.21 -16.62
C ILE A 95 -4.56 0.99 -17.02
N HIS A 96 -4.79 1.92 -16.08
CA HIS A 96 -5.47 3.20 -16.30
C HIS A 96 -4.72 4.33 -15.59
N PRO A 97 -4.27 5.39 -16.28
CA PRO A 97 -3.62 6.50 -15.60
C PRO A 97 -4.57 7.12 -14.57
N SER A 98 -4.08 7.42 -13.37
CA SER A 98 -4.83 8.28 -12.43
C SER A 98 -5.01 9.66 -13.06
N GLU A 99 -5.98 10.47 -12.60
CA GLU A 99 -6.12 11.84 -13.11
C GLU A 99 -4.80 12.64 -13.01
N TRP A 100 -4.05 12.44 -11.92
CA TRP A 100 -2.75 13.08 -11.75
C TRP A 100 -1.75 12.64 -12.82
N THR A 101 -1.64 11.34 -13.07
CA THR A 101 -0.76 10.80 -14.12
C THR A 101 -1.21 11.28 -15.50
N ALA A 102 -2.51 11.27 -15.77
CA ALA A 102 -3.09 11.75 -17.01
C ALA A 102 -2.74 13.23 -17.27
N ARG A 103 -2.92 14.10 -16.26
CA ARG A 103 -2.52 15.52 -16.31
C ARG A 103 -1.01 15.71 -16.52
N MET A 104 -0.17 14.97 -15.79
CA MET A 104 1.29 15.06 -15.92
C MET A 104 1.80 14.70 -17.33
N PHE A 105 1.13 13.76 -18.00
CA PHE A 105 1.51 13.29 -19.33
C PHE A 105 0.67 13.90 -20.47
N GLY A 106 -0.23 14.83 -20.17
CA GLY A 106 -1.08 15.51 -21.17
C GLY A 106 -2.06 14.57 -21.88
N ILE A 107 -2.51 13.52 -21.20
CA ILE A 107 -3.52 12.58 -21.69
C ILE A 107 -4.87 13.08 -21.15
N GLU A 108 -5.55 13.95 -21.92
CA GLU A 108 -6.88 14.48 -21.60
C GLU A 108 -7.99 13.71 -22.33
#